data_AF-A0AAV7QRS2-F1
#
_entry.id   AF-A0AAV7QRS2-F1
#
_cell.length_a   1.000
_cell.length_b   1.000
_cell.length_c   1.000
_cell.angle_alpha   90.00
_cell.angle_beta   90.00
_cell.angle_gamma   90.00
#
_symmetry.space_group_name_H-M   'P 1'
#
loop_
_entity.id
_entity.type
_entity.pdbx_description
1 polymer ?
#
loop_
_entity_poly.entity_id
_entity_poly.type
_entity_poly.pdbx_seq_one_letter_code
_entity_poly.pdbx_strand_id
1 'polypeptide(L)'
;MGASITSLTLETKSMRSDITSFQSRVTGLEERMGSLEVTATMPQDRDQDLLYFRSKLTGMEDRSQRDNVCLHGILENEEGFDIQAFLSSSLPKLTSLDFDPPTEFQRHIE
;
A
#
# COMPACT_ATOMS: atom_id res chain seq x y z
N MET A 1 24.65 51.83 46.31
CA MET A 1 23.57 51.85 45.30
C MET A 1 24.03 51.40 43.90
N GLY A 2 25.22 51.77 43.40
CA GLY A 2 25.64 51.42 42.02
C GLY A 2 25.82 49.92 41.70
N ALA A 3 26.24 49.09 42.67
CA ALA A 3 26.43 47.65 42.48
C ALA A 3 25.10 46.87 42.27
N SER A 4 24.03 47.26 42.96
CA SER A 4 22.71 46.62 42.79
C SER A 4 22.06 47.00 41.45
N ILE A 5 22.24 48.24 40.99
CA ILE A 5 21.71 48.69 39.70
C ILE A 5 22.41 47.97 38.54
N THR A 6 23.72 47.78 38.63
CA THR A 6 24.49 47.04 37.62
C THR A 6 24.10 45.55 37.58
N SER A 7 23.91 44.92 38.75
CA SER A 7 23.38 43.55 38.84
C SER A 7 22.00 43.42 38.18
N LEU A 8 21.06 44.30 38.53
CA LEU A 8 19.71 44.30 37.94
C LEU A 8 19.75 44.49 36.42
N THR A 9 20.67 45.34 35.94
CA THR A 9 20.84 45.63 34.51
C THR A 9 21.32 44.38 33.75
N LEU A 10 22.24 43.62 34.34
CA LEU A 10 22.74 42.36 33.75
C LEU A 10 21.65 41.29 33.72
N GLU A 11 20.90 41.14 34.81
CA GLU A 11 19.80 40.18 34.90
C GLU A 11 18.69 40.52 33.88
N THR A 12 18.35 41.81 33.75
CA THR A 12 17.35 42.27 32.75
C THR A 12 17.80 42.00 31.32
N LYS A 13 19.11 42.12 31.03
CA LYS A 13 19.67 41.77 29.72
C LYS A 13 19.63 40.26 29.46
N SER A 14 19.94 39.45 30.47
CA SER A 14 19.84 37.98 30.39
C SER A 14 18.41 37.55 30.09
N MET A 15 17.44 38.03 30.89
CA MET A 15 16.03 37.71 30.69
C MET A 15 15.53 38.12 29.30
N ARG A 16 15.99 39.27 28.78
CA ARG A 16 15.64 39.71 27.42
C ARG A 16 16.17 38.75 26.35
N SER A 17 17.42 38.30 26.50
CA SER A 17 18.02 37.29 25.62
C SER A 17 17.23 35.98 25.65
N ASP A 18 16.85 35.53 26.84
CA ASP A 18 16.09 34.29 27.03
C ASP A 18 14.70 34.40 26.39
N ILE A 19 14.00 35.53 26.57
CA ILE A 19 12.71 35.80 25.93
C ILE A 19 12.83 35.73 24.40
N THR A 20 13.86 36.34 23.81
CA THR A 20 14.08 36.28 22.36
C THR A 20 14.36 34.85 21.89
N SER A 21 15.11 34.07 22.67
CA SER A 21 15.35 32.66 22.36
C SER A 21 14.07 31.82 22.45
N PHE A 22 13.21 32.06 23.44
CA PHE A 22 11.94 31.36 23.54
C PHE A 22 10.99 31.74 22.41
N GLN A 23 10.94 33.01 22.01
CA GLN A 23 10.14 33.46 20.88
C GLN A 23 10.54 32.75 19.58
N SER A 24 11.83 32.67 19.27
CA SER A 24 12.28 31.97 18.06
C SER A 24 11.95 30.48 18.09
N ARG A 25 12.04 29.83 19.25
CA ARG A 25 11.64 28.43 19.43
C ARG A 25 10.15 28.22 19.25
N VAL A 26 9.31 29.13 19.76
CA VAL A 26 7.86 29.06 19.59
C VAL A 26 7.50 29.18 18.11
N THR A 27 8.03 30.17 17.41
CA THR A 27 7.78 30.33 15.97
C THR A 27 8.22 29.10 15.18
N GLY A 28 9.41 28.55 15.46
CA GLY A 28 9.87 27.33 14.79
C GLY A 28 9.02 26.09 15.11
N LEU A 29 8.38 26.03 16.29
CA LEU A 29 7.44 24.95 16.63
C LEU A 29 6.09 25.13 15.91
N GLU A 30 5.59 26.36 15.81
CA GLU A 30 4.36 26.69 15.07
C GLU A 30 4.48 26.32 13.58
N GLU A 31 5.61 26.64 12.94
CA GLU A 31 5.89 26.27 11.55
C GLU A 31 5.92 24.74 11.34
N ARG A 32 6.58 24.02 12.25
CA ARG A 32 6.65 22.55 12.21
C ARG A 32 5.29 21.91 12.44
N MET A 33 4.49 22.46 13.34
CA MET A 33 3.14 21.99 13.63
C MET A 33 2.22 22.20 12.43
N GLY A 34 2.26 23.37 11.79
CA GLY A 34 1.52 23.61 10.55
C GLY A 34 1.92 22.65 9.42
N SER A 35 3.22 22.35 9.28
CA SER A 35 3.70 21.38 8.29
C SER A 35 3.22 19.95 8.59
N LEU A 36 3.18 19.56 9.87
CA LEU A 36 2.68 18.26 10.30
C LEU A 36 1.17 18.15 10.12
N GLU A 37 0.40 19.21 10.38
CA GLU A 37 -1.05 19.23 10.14
C GLU A 37 -1.37 19.03 8.66
N VAL A 38 -0.66 19.71 7.75
CA VAL A 38 -0.82 19.48 6.31
C VAL A 38 -0.45 18.04 5.94
N THR A 39 0.60 17.48 6.53
CA THR A 39 0.98 16.08 6.27
C THR A 39 -0.03 15.09 6.84
N ALA A 40 -0.71 15.44 7.93
CA ALA A 40 -1.70 14.63 8.64
C ALA A 40 -3.12 14.73 8.07
N THR A 41 -3.41 15.69 7.19
CA THR A 41 -4.67 15.75 6.42
C THR A 41 -4.58 15.00 5.08
N MET A 42 -3.38 14.88 4.50
CA MET A 42 -3.10 14.01 3.33
C MET A 42 -3.28 12.48 3.50
N PRO A 43 -3.35 11.86 4.70
CA PRO A 43 -3.62 10.43 4.87
C PRO A 43 -4.99 10.02 4.34
N GLN A 44 -6.00 10.90 4.41
CA GLN A 44 -7.33 10.62 3.89
C GLN A 44 -7.32 10.41 2.36
N ASP A 45 -6.52 11.20 1.64
CA ASP A 45 -6.31 11.02 0.21
C ASP A 45 -5.53 9.74 -0.08
N ARG A 46 -4.54 9.40 0.76
CA ARG A 46 -3.79 8.14 0.61
C ARG A 46 -4.64 6.89 0.81
N ASP A 47 -5.54 6.88 1.79
CA ASP A 47 -6.42 5.74 2.02
C ASP A 47 -7.42 5.55 0.85
N GLN A 48 -7.92 6.66 0.30
CA GLN A 48 -8.75 6.65 -0.91
C GLN A 48 -7.99 6.15 -2.13
N ASP A 49 -6.75 6.60 -2.34
CA ASP A 49 -5.89 6.13 -3.42
C ASP A 49 -5.62 4.64 -3.31
N LEU A 50 -5.30 4.14 -2.11
CA LEU A 50 -5.07 2.71 -1.87
C LEU A 50 -6.33 1.87 -2.15
N LEU A 51 -7.51 2.33 -1.74
CA LEU A 51 -8.78 1.68 -2.06
C LEU A 51 -9.04 1.65 -3.57
N TYR A 52 -8.77 2.76 -4.26
CA TYR A 52 -8.90 2.85 -5.72
C TYR A 52 -7.94 1.86 -6.42
N PHE A 53 -6.67 1.84 -6.05
CA PHE A 53 -5.69 0.92 -6.63
C PHE A 53 -6.05 -0.54 -6.37
N ARG A 54 -6.50 -0.87 -5.16
CA ARG A 54 -6.95 -2.22 -4.83
C ARG A 54 -8.11 -2.65 -5.70
N SER A 55 -9.14 -1.80 -5.83
CA SER A 55 -10.31 -2.08 -6.68
C SER A 55 -9.90 -2.28 -8.15
N LYS A 56 -8.98 -1.44 -8.64
CA LYS A 56 -8.47 -1.55 -10.01
C LYS A 56 -7.69 -2.85 -10.23
N LEU A 57 -6.87 -3.26 -9.27
CA LEU A 57 -6.13 -4.53 -9.32
C LEU A 57 -7.08 -5.73 -9.33
N THR A 58 -8.06 -5.77 -8.42
CA THR A 58 -9.08 -6.83 -8.42
C THR A 58 -9.82 -6.88 -9.75
N GLY A 59 -10.25 -5.73 -10.28
CA GLY A 59 -10.92 -5.71 -11.59
C GLY A 59 -10.01 -6.11 -12.76
N MET A 60 -8.69 -5.92 -12.66
CA MET A 60 -7.73 -6.42 -13.65
C MET A 60 -7.56 -7.94 -13.54
N GLU A 61 -7.46 -8.46 -12.33
CA GLU A 61 -7.36 -9.89 -12.03
C GLU A 61 -8.61 -10.64 -12.52
N ASP A 62 -9.80 -10.14 -12.20
CA ASP A 62 -11.09 -10.70 -12.66
C ASP A 62 -11.19 -10.77 -14.19
N ARG A 63 -10.66 -9.76 -14.89
CA ARG A 63 -10.64 -9.75 -16.36
C ARG A 63 -9.60 -10.71 -16.92
N SER A 64 -8.45 -10.82 -16.26
CA SER A 64 -7.38 -11.72 -16.67
C SER A 64 -7.74 -13.19 -16.48
N GLN A 65 -8.56 -13.51 -15.47
CA GLN A 65 -8.96 -14.88 -15.14
C GLN A 65 -10.35 -15.26 -15.69
N ARG A 66 -11.05 -14.35 -16.37
CA ARG A 66 -12.45 -14.55 -16.80
C ARG A 66 -12.68 -15.80 -17.63
N ASP A 67 -11.71 -16.13 -18.48
CA ASP A 67 -11.80 -17.27 -19.40
C ASP A 67 -11.01 -18.48 -18.87
N ASN A 68 -10.45 -18.38 -17.66
CA ASN A 68 -9.75 -19.49 -17.02
C ASN A 68 -10.75 -20.40 -16.30
N VAL A 69 -10.51 -21.70 -16.37
CA VAL A 69 -11.29 -22.72 -15.66
C VAL A 69 -10.38 -23.45 -14.68
N CYS A 70 -10.82 -23.56 -13.42
CA CYS A 70 -10.11 -24.35 -12.42
C CYS A 70 -10.75 -25.73 -12.31
N LEU A 71 -9.94 -26.78 -12.41
CA LEU A 71 -10.37 -28.16 -12.26
C LEU A 71 -9.96 -28.68 -10.88
N HIS A 72 -10.93 -29.08 -10.07
CA HIS A 72 -10.69 -29.65 -8.74
C HIS A 72 -10.99 -31.15 -8.72
N GLY A 73 -10.24 -31.90 -7.93
CA GLY A 73 -10.49 -33.32 -7.68
C GLY A 73 -9.88 -34.28 -8.72
N ILE A 74 -9.02 -33.79 -9.62
CA ILE A 74 -8.16 -34.63 -10.46
C ILE A 74 -7.01 -35.14 -9.59
N LEU A 75 -6.76 -36.45 -9.57
CA LEU A 75 -5.64 -37.00 -8.79
C LEU A 75 -4.32 -36.64 -9.46
N GLU A 76 -3.28 -36.44 -8.67
CA GLU A 76 -1.94 -36.13 -9.19
C GLU A 76 -1.50 -37.21 -10.19
N ASN A 77 -1.02 -36.77 -11.36
CA ASN A 77 -0.56 -37.59 -12.48
C ASN A 77 -1.65 -38.25 -13.35
N GLU A 78 -2.94 -38.03 -13.11
CA GLU A 78 -4.00 -38.50 -14.04
C GLU A 78 -3.98 -37.80 -15.40
N GLU A 79 -3.45 -36.59 -15.43
CA GLU A 79 -3.19 -35.78 -16.63
C GLU A 79 -2.05 -36.33 -17.51
N GLY A 80 -1.22 -37.23 -16.96
CA GLY A 80 -0.04 -37.75 -17.65
C GLY A 80 1.00 -36.66 -17.97
N PHE A 81 1.80 -36.89 -19.02
CA PHE A 81 2.84 -35.94 -19.46
C PHE A 81 2.32 -34.90 -20.47
N ASP A 82 1.14 -35.12 -21.05
CA ASP A 82 0.56 -34.29 -22.11
C ASP A 82 -0.83 -33.79 -21.70
N ILE A 83 -0.84 -32.54 -21.22
CA ILE A 83 -2.05 -31.85 -20.75
C ILE A 83 -3.02 -31.62 -21.92
N GLN A 84 -2.55 -31.41 -23.15
CA GLN A 84 -3.45 -31.25 -24.31
C GLN A 84 -4.18 -32.55 -24.62
N ALA A 85 -3.49 -33.68 -24.58
CA ALA A 85 -4.11 -35.00 -24.74
C ALA A 85 -5.13 -35.27 -23.62
N PHE A 86 -4.83 -34.88 -22.38
CA PHE A 86 -5.76 -35.00 -21.26
C PHE A 86 -7.04 -34.18 -21.49
N LEU A 87 -6.92 -32.90 -21.84
CA LEU A 87 -8.07 -32.00 -22.00
C LEU A 87 -8.94 -32.34 -23.22
N SER A 88 -8.34 -32.83 -24.31
CA SER A 88 -9.06 -33.16 -25.54
C SER A 88 -9.73 -34.54 -25.50
N SER A 89 -9.19 -35.50 -24.74
CA SER A 89 -9.61 -36.90 -24.85
C SER A 89 -10.07 -37.55 -23.54
N SER A 90 -9.62 -37.06 -22.39
CA SER A 90 -9.86 -37.68 -21.09
C SER A 90 -10.86 -36.85 -20.26
N LEU A 91 -10.67 -35.52 -20.21
CA LEU A 91 -11.59 -34.61 -19.52
C LEU A 91 -13.05 -34.70 -20.04
N PRO A 92 -13.34 -34.78 -21.35
CA PRO A 92 -14.71 -34.89 -21.86
C PRO A 92 -15.40 -36.18 -21.40
N LYS A 93 -14.64 -37.28 -21.28
CA LYS A 93 -15.16 -38.58 -20.81
C LYS A 93 -15.51 -38.56 -19.33
N LEU A 94 -14.74 -37.80 -18.54
CA LEU A 94 -14.95 -37.64 -17.10
C LEU A 94 -16.12 -36.70 -16.78
N THR A 95 -16.31 -35.66 -17.61
CA THR A 95 -17.24 -34.57 -17.31
C THR A 95 -18.51 -34.57 -18.16
N SER A 96 -18.58 -35.40 -19.21
CA SER A 96 -19.64 -35.38 -20.24
C SER A 96 -19.80 -34.02 -20.93
N LEU A 97 -18.81 -33.15 -20.82
CA LEU A 97 -18.76 -31.84 -21.47
C LEU A 97 -18.02 -32.00 -22.80
N ASP A 98 -18.65 -31.55 -23.89
CA ASP A 98 -17.99 -31.42 -25.18
C ASP A 98 -17.25 -30.09 -25.19
N PHE A 99 -15.92 -30.15 -25.27
CA PHE A 99 -15.05 -29.00 -25.07
C PHE A 99 -14.06 -28.88 -26.23
N ASP A 100 -13.92 -27.65 -26.75
CA ASP A 100 -12.88 -27.29 -27.70
C ASP A 100 -11.62 -26.91 -26.91
N PRO A 101 -10.51 -27.67 -27.01
CA PRO A 101 -9.34 -27.44 -26.18
C PRO A 101 -8.72 -26.04 -26.42
N PRO A 102 -8.24 -25.35 -25.37
CA PRO A 102 -7.67 -24.02 -25.53
C PRO A 102 -6.37 -24.08 -26.32
N THR A 103 -6.07 -22.99 -27.00
CA THR A 103 -4.84 -22.87 -27.82
C THR A 103 -3.58 -22.62 -26.97
N GLU A 104 -3.73 -22.12 -25.74
CA GLU A 104 -2.62 -21.79 -24.83
C GLU A 104 -2.85 -22.35 -23.42
N PHE A 105 -1.76 -22.78 -22.77
CA PHE A 105 -1.77 -23.39 -21.44
C PHE A 105 -0.73 -22.74 -20.53
N GLN A 106 -1.14 -22.42 -19.31
CA GLN A 106 -0.24 -21.91 -18.29
C GLN A 106 -0.35 -22.77 -17.03
N ARG A 107 0.68 -23.58 -16.78
CA ARG A 107 0.76 -24.42 -15.57
C ARG A 107 1.27 -23.56 -14.42
N HIS A 108 0.42 -23.29 -13.45
CA HIS A 108 0.84 -22.77 -12.15
C HIS A 108 1.21 -23.94 -11.24
N ILE A 109 2.46 -23.99 -10.81
CA ILE A 109 2.93 -24.90 -9.77
C ILE A 109 3.02 -24.03 -8.50
N GLU A 110 2.16 -24.32 -7.52
CA GLU A 110 2.24 -23.74 -6.17
C GLU A 110 3.29 -24.47 -5.32
#